data_AF-A0A923G4R7-F1
#
_entry.id   AF-A0A923G4R7-F1
#
_cell.length_a   1.000
_cell.length_b   1.000
_cell.length_c   1.000
_cell.angle_alpha   90.00
_cell.angle_beta   90.00
_cell.angle_gamma   90.00
#
_symmetry.space_group_name_H-M   'P 1'
#
loop_
_entity.id
_entity.type
_entity.pdbx_description
1 polymer ?
#
loop_
_entity_poly.entity_id
_entity_poly.type
_entity_poly.pdbx_seq_one_letter_code
_entity_poly.pdbx_strand_id
1 'polypeptide(L)'
;MNCNNPLQVVDLFAGPGGLGEGFSSLNEGRSFDVLVSAEMDPFARSTLRLRAFYRALKKNNPAALDDYYYYCETGGASQPWTSNSAKEWQHADKEARQIKLGSAEGNAELDRILEARLDTSKPWVLIGGPPCQAYSIVGRARNKGNAEYKAEDDHRHFLYREYLRIIQSKRPAVFVMENVKGILSSKVSGTQIFPQILQDLADPDAALGIKGGCGTKYKICSLVSDDIYESGMSPDSIDFSNFVIRAEEYGIPQGRHRVILIGISEDYIGEVNEHKLETAEPVTVGDVIGNLPPLRSTLSRGSDTPDKWCSEVLNHLDTLYADLISSGKQDPNLEMNLKIFRDSFSGGRLNNGGLRVRKTSYWSGKTKSDDLDSWFTDDRLNVWLNHEARSHMSADLKRYVYASVFAQAHHVSPKGHQEFNLPGLAPDHKNWESGKFSDRFRVQLHNQYSSTITSHISKDGHYFIHYDPNQCRSLTVREAARLQTFPDNYFFLGNRTQQYHQVGNAVPPLLASKIAKLVERIIKGRTLSPEHAGVADSMII
;
A
#
# COMPACT_ATOMS: atom_id res chain seq x y z
N MET A 1 28.67 15.86 15.00
CA MET A 1 28.43 14.51 14.44
C MET A 1 28.33 14.64 12.92
N ASN A 2 28.99 13.78 12.13
CA ASN A 2 28.97 13.86 10.67
C ASN A 2 27.55 13.64 10.12
N CYS A 3 27.00 14.65 9.44
CA CYS A 3 25.66 14.67 8.84
C CYS A 3 25.46 13.70 7.64
N ASN A 4 26.34 12.72 7.45
CA ASN A 4 26.43 11.89 6.24
C ASN A 4 26.00 10.42 6.41
N ASN A 5 25.62 9.98 7.61
CA ASN A 5 25.14 8.60 7.79
C ASN A 5 23.61 8.54 7.70
N PRO A 6 23.04 7.53 7.02
CA PRO A 6 21.59 7.35 6.93
C PRO A 6 20.98 7.07 8.31
N LEU A 7 19.76 7.54 8.52
CA LEU A 7 18.97 7.26 9.72
C LEU A 7 18.51 5.79 9.73
N GLN A 8 18.65 5.14 10.88
CA GLN A 8 18.24 3.75 11.06
C GLN A 8 16.71 3.64 11.06
N VAL A 9 16.18 2.66 10.31
CA VAL A 9 14.74 2.38 10.24
C VAL A 9 14.45 0.94 10.68
N VAL A 10 13.43 0.79 11.52
CA VAL A 10 12.84 -0.51 11.89
C VAL A 10 11.41 -0.54 11.36
N ASP A 11 11.10 -1.52 10.50
CA ASP A 11 9.80 -1.68 9.86
C ASP A 11 9.08 -2.91 10.42
N LEU A 12 8.01 -2.68 11.18
CA LEU A 12 7.20 -3.72 11.80
C LEU A 12 5.90 -3.91 11.03
N PHE A 13 5.46 -5.17 10.86
CA PHE A 13 4.29 -5.49 10.04
C PHE A 13 4.48 -5.01 8.59
N ALA A 14 5.67 -5.25 8.06
CA ALA A 14 6.16 -4.59 6.85
C ALA A 14 5.31 -4.90 5.59
N GLY A 15 4.55 -6.00 5.58
CA GLY A 15 3.79 -6.44 4.42
C GLY A 15 4.73 -6.68 3.24
N PRO A 16 4.40 -6.22 2.02
CA PRO A 16 5.35 -6.24 0.91
C PRO A 16 6.32 -5.04 0.93
N GLY A 17 6.35 -4.21 1.97
CA GLY A 17 7.32 -3.11 2.11
C GLY A 17 6.89 -1.76 1.56
N GLY A 18 5.60 -1.44 1.51
CA GLY A 18 5.14 -0.15 0.97
C GLY A 18 5.71 1.07 1.72
N LEU A 19 5.64 1.04 3.05
CA LEU A 19 6.23 2.08 3.90
C LEU A 19 7.77 2.09 3.80
N GLY A 20 8.41 0.93 4.00
CA GLY A 20 9.86 0.81 3.92
C GLY A 20 10.45 1.21 2.56
N GLU A 21 9.74 0.95 1.46
CA GLU A 21 10.15 1.38 0.12
C GLU A 21 10.16 2.91 -0.01
N GLY A 22 9.14 3.59 0.50
CA GLY A 22 9.12 5.06 0.49
C GLY A 22 10.29 5.67 1.27
N PHE A 23 10.57 5.15 2.47
CA PHE A 23 11.70 5.60 3.29
C PHE A 23 13.05 5.31 2.61
N SER A 24 13.25 4.08 2.16
CA SER A 24 14.52 3.66 1.54
C SER A 24 14.78 4.23 0.15
N SER A 25 13.78 4.83 -0.50
CA SER A 25 13.94 5.48 -1.81
C SER A 25 14.42 6.93 -1.72
N LEU A 26 14.24 7.59 -0.56
CA LEU A 26 14.56 9.02 -0.42
C LEU A 26 16.06 9.29 -0.63
N ASN A 27 16.37 10.31 -1.44
CA ASN A 27 17.73 10.72 -1.81
C ASN A 27 18.58 9.54 -2.32
N GLU A 28 17.97 8.64 -3.09
CA GLU A 28 18.58 7.43 -3.64
C GLU A 28 19.05 6.43 -2.55
N GLY A 29 18.35 6.39 -1.41
CA GLY A 29 18.68 5.49 -0.30
C GLY A 29 19.81 5.97 0.60
N ARG A 30 20.16 7.27 0.51
CA ARG A 30 21.16 7.91 1.37
C ARG A 30 20.58 8.46 2.67
N SER A 31 19.26 8.67 2.74
CA SER A 31 18.61 9.24 3.93
C SER A 31 18.29 8.21 5.00
N PHE A 32 17.85 7.01 4.61
CA PHE A 32 17.36 6.00 5.52
C PHE A 32 17.95 4.63 5.21
N ASP A 33 18.29 3.87 6.24
CA ASP A 33 18.81 2.51 6.16
C ASP A 33 17.89 1.58 6.96
N VAL A 34 17.20 0.69 6.26
CA VAL A 34 16.28 -0.27 6.89
C VAL A 34 17.09 -1.39 7.52
N LEU A 35 17.09 -1.46 8.84
CA LEU A 35 17.81 -2.50 9.58
C LEU A 35 17.05 -3.82 9.52
N VAL A 36 15.74 -3.78 9.77
CA VAL A 36 14.89 -4.96 9.79
C VAL A 36 13.49 -4.61 9.30
N SER A 37 12.96 -5.47 8.46
CA SER A 37 11.55 -5.55 8.09
C SER A 37 10.98 -6.87 8.61
N ALA A 38 10.12 -6.78 9.63
CA ALA A 38 9.48 -7.94 10.25
C ALA A 38 8.12 -8.22 9.59
N GLU A 39 8.01 -9.37 8.92
CA GLU A 39 6.80 -9.81 8.22
C GLU A 39 6.54 -11.29 8.47
N MET A 40 5.31 -11.69 8.79
CA MET A 40 4.99 -13.09 9.08
C MET A 40 4.66 -13.92 7.83
N ASP A 41 4.10 -13.28 6.80
CA ASP A 41 3.71 -13.93 5.55
C ASP A 41 4.94 -14.25 4.70
N PRO A 42 5.16 -15.52 4.35
CA PRO A 42 6.37 -15.93 3.65
C PRO A 42 6.50 -15.33 2.24
N PHE A 43 5.39 -15.01 1.56
CA PHE A 43 5.41 -14.46 0.20
C PHE A 43 5.71 -12.97 0.21
N ALA A 44 5.06 -12.21 1.10
CA ALA A 44 5.36 -10.82 1.36
C ALA A 44 6.82 -10.65 1.82
N ARG A 45 7.30 -11.51 2.72
CA ARG A 45 8.72 -11.55 3.12
C ARG A 45 9.66 -11.85 1.96
N SER A 46 9.28 -12.78 1.07
CA SER A 46 10.11 -13.11 -0.11
C SER A 46 10.21 -11.94 -1.07
N THR A 47 9.10 -11.23 -1.32
CA THR A 47 9.06 -9.98 -2.09
C THR A 47 9.94 -8.91 -1.43
N LEU A 48 9.80 -8.70 -0.12
CA LEU A 48 10.64 -7.78 0.65
C LEU A 48 12.13 -8.09 0.51
N ARG A 49 12.52 -9.37 0.66
CA ARG A 49 13.91 -9.80 0.52
C ARG A 49 14.43 -9.53 -0.89
N LEU A 50 13.64 -9.82 -1.92
CA LEU A 50 14.01 -9.53 -3.30
C LEU A 50 14.22 -8.03 -3.54
N ARG A 51 13.38 -7.18 -2.92
CA ARG A 51 13.57 -5.73 -3.00
C ARG A 51 14.78 -5.24 -2.20
N ALA A 52 14.99 -5.74 -0.98
CA ALA A 52 16.17 -5.44 -0.17
C ALA A 52 17.46 -5.85 -0.90
N PHE A 53 17.44 -6.96 -1.62
CA PHE A 53 18.53 -7.41 -2.47
C PHE A 53 18.84 -6.42 -3.60
N TYR A 54 17.82 -5.95 -4.32
CA TYR A 54 17.99 -4.88 -5.32
C TYR A 54 18.63 -3.63 -4.73
N ARG A 55 18.16 -3.16 -3.57
CA ARG A 55 18.73 -1.99 -2.89
C ARG A 55 20.17 -2.23 -2.46
N ALA A 56 20.47 -3.40 -1.90
CA ALA A 56 21.82 -3.78 -1.49
C ALA A 56 22.79 -3.83 -2.68
N LEU A 57 22.37 -4.38 -3.82
CA LEU A 57 23.14 -4.35 -5.07
C LEU A 57 23.37 -2.91 -5.55
N LYS A 58 22.31 -2.10 -5.64
CA LYS A 58 22.41 -0.71 -6.11
C LYS A 58 23.37 0.13 -5.26
N LYS A 59 23.37 -0.09 -3.94
CA LYS A 59 24.18 0.67 -2.98
C LYS A 59 25.62 0.15 -2.85
N ASN A 60 25.79 -1.17 -2.77
CA ASN A 60 27.05 -1.79 -2.33
C ASN A 60 27.77 -2.56 -3.45
N ASN A 61 27.05 -3.02 -4.48
CA ASN A 61 27.63 -3.83 -5.55
C ASN A 61 26.94 -3.59 -6.91
N PRO A 62 27.04 -2.37 -7.49
CA PRO A 62 26.32 -2.02 -8.72
C PRO A 62 26.71 -2.88 -9.94
N ALA A 63 27.93 -3.43 -9.93
CA ALA A 63 28.44 -4.31 -10.99
C ALA A 63 27.68 -5.66 -11.06
N ALA A 64 27.08 -6.10 -9.96
CA ALA A 64 26.28 -7.32 -9.91
C ALA A 64 24.76 -7.06 -10.03
N LEU A 65 24.34 -5.83 -10.38
CA LEU A 65 22.92 -5.48 -10.49
C LEU A 65 22.22 -6.29 -11.61
N ASP A 66 22.97 -6.79 -12.59
CA ASP A 66 22.45 -7.66 -13.65
C ASP A 66 21.86 -8.97 -13.12
N ASP A 67 22.28 -9.46 -11.95
CA ASP A 67 21.68 -10.66 -11.34
C ASP A 67 20.19 -10.44 -11.02
N TYR A 68 19.86 -9.23 -10.55
CA TYR A 68 18.47 -8.85 -10.29
C TYR A 68 17.64 -8.80 -11.57
N TYR A 69 18.14 -8.10 -12.60
CA TYR A 69 17.43 -7.97 -13.87
C TYR A 69 17.31 -9.32 -14.57
N TYR A 70 18.36 -10.14 -14.56
CA TYR A 70 18.33 -11.50 -15.08
C TYR A 70 17.20 -12.32 -14.45
N TYR A 71 17.04 -12.26 -13.12
CA TYR A 71 15.96 -12.94 -12.42
C TYR A 71 14.56 -12.38 -12.77
N CYS A 72 14.45 -11.06 -12.86
CA CYS A 72 13.22 -10.38 -13.27
C CYS A 72 12.83 -10.70 -14.73
N GLU A 73 13.79 -10.90 -15.63
CA GLU A 73 13.54 -11.08 -17.07
C GLU A 73 13.51 -12.54 -17.53
N THR A 74 14.15 -13.44 -16.78
CA THR A 74 14.29 -14.85 -17.17
C THR A 74 13.25 -15.73 -16.47
N GLY A 75 12.37 -16.35 -17.26
CA GLY A 75 11.46 -17.38 -16.76
C GLY A 75 12.23 -18.62 -16.30
N GLY A 76 11.93 -19.11 -15.09
CA GLY A 76 12.54 -20.33 -14.55
C GLY A 76 13.88 -20.14 -13.85
N ALA A 77 14.38 -18.90 -13.69
CA ALA A 77 15.54 -18.62 -12.86
C ALA A 77 15.29 -19.14 -11.42
N SER A 78 16.16 -20.02 -10.93
CA SER A 78 15.98 -20.71 -9.65
C SER A 78 16.19 -19.78 -8.45
N GLN A 79 17.06 -18.79 -8.58
CA GLN A 79 17.40 -17.83 -7.54
C GLN A 79 17.84 -16.49 -8.13
N PRO A 80 17.73 -15.39 -7.36
CA PRO A 80 18.04 -14.04 -7.86
C PRO A 80 19.52 -13.64 -7.77
N TRP A 81 20.41 -14.52 -7.31
CA TRP A 81 21.79 -14.19 -6.98
C TRP A 81 22.78 -15.22 -7.52
N THR A 82 24.02 -14.79 -7.72
CA THR A 82 25.17 -15.61 -8.11
C THR A 82 26.28 -15.51 -7.05
N SER A 83 27.41 -16.18 -7.26
CA SER A 83 28.59 -16.02 -6.38
C SER A 83 29.00 -14.55 -6.20
N ASN A 84 28.74 -13.70 -7.21
CA ASN A 84 29.13 -12.29 -7.20
C ASN A 84 28.21 -11.41 -6.34
N SER A 85 26.97 -11.85 -6.09
CA SER A 85 25.96 -11.09 -5.34
C SER A 85 25.46 -11.81 -4.07
N ALA A 86 26.10 -12.93 -3.71
CA ALA A 86 25.71 -13.76 -2.57
C ALA A 86 25.74 -12.98 -1.24
N LYS A 87 26.68 -12.03 -1.09
CA LYS A 87 26.79 -11.19 0.11
C LYS A 87 25.59 -10.25 0.24
N GLU A 88 25.16 -9.63 -0.85
CA GLU A 88 23.99 -8.75 -0.89
C GLU A 88 22.69 -9.54 -0.63
N TRP A 89 22.61 -10.77 -1.14
CA TRP A 89 21.47 -11.66 -0.86
C TRP A 89 21.39 -12.10 0.61
N GLN A 90 22.54 -12.35 1.23
CA GLN A 90 22.63 -12.62 2.67
C GLN A 90 22.32 -11.36 3.50
N HIS A 91 22.74 -10.19 3.04
CA HIS A 91 22.37 -8.92 3.67
C HIS A 91 20.85 -8.71 3.64
N ALA A 92 20.23 -8.92 2.47
CA ALA A 92 18.78 -8.85 2.31
C ALA A 92 18.02 -9.85 3.20
N ASP A 93 18.60 -11.02 3.50
CA ASP A 93 18.02 -12.01 4.43
C ASP A 93 18.04 -11.54 5.89
N LYS A 94 19.04 -10.73 6.27
CA LYS A 94 19.13 -10.11 7.59
C LYS A 94 18.16 -8.95 7.74
N GLU A 95 17.88 -8.22 6.66
CA GLU A 95 16.89 -7.15 6.62
C GLU A 95 15.46 -7.70 6.64
N ALA A 96 15.07 -8.49 5.63
CA ALA A 96 13.72 -9.03 5.52
C ALA A 96 13.58 -10.31 6.35
N ARG A 97 12.99 -10.21 7.55
CA ARG A 97 12.89 -11.33 8.50
C ARG A 97 11.47 -11.87 8.60
N GLN A 98 11.35 -13.20 8.54
CA GLN A 98 10.05 -13.85 8.71
C GLN A 98 9.71 -13.96 10.20
N ILE A 99 9.11 -12.92 10.78
CA ILE A 99 8.85 -12.82 12.22
C ILE A 99 7.34 -12.70 12.46
N LYS A 100 6.81 -13.61 13.29
CA LYS A 100 5.45 -13.51 13.80
C LYS A 100 5.45 -12.67 15.08
N LEU A 101 5.32 -11.35 14.92
CA LEU A 101 5.19 -10.43 16.06
C LEU A 101 3.97 -10.81 16.94
N GLY A 102 4.04 -10.49 18.22
CA GLY A 102 3.03 -10.88 19.22
C GLY A 102 3.12 -12.35 19.67
N SER A 103 4.12 -13.11 19.20
CA SER A 103 4.50 -14.41 19.75
C SER A 103 5.77 -14.29 20.58
N ALA A 104 5.95 -15.18 21.57
CA ALA A 104 7.14 -15.15 22.42
C ALA A 104 8.43 -15.33 21.61
N GLU A 105 8.43 -16.27 20.66
CA GLU A 105 9.57 -16.58 19.81
C GLU A 105 9.88 -15.45 18.84
N GLY A 106 8.84 -14.89 18.19
CA GLY A 106 9.01 -13.80 17.23
C GLY A 106 9.48 -12.51 17.90
N ASN A 107 8.93 -12.18 19.08
CA ASN A 107 9.36 -11.01 19.85
C ASN A 107 10.82 -11.16 20.31
N ALA A 108 11.20 -12.35 20.81
CA ALA A 108 12.59 -12.61 21.20
C ALA A 108 13.56 -12.57 20.01
N GLU A 109 13.14 -13.01 18.82
CA GLU A 109 13.96 -12.84 17.61
C GLU A 109 14.15 -11.38 17.24
N LEU A 110 13.09 -10.57 17.25
CA LEU A 110 13.19 -9.14 16.99
C LEU A 110 14.12 -8.45 18.00
N ASP A 111 13.96 -8.73 19.30
CA ASP A 111 14.78 -8.14 20.35
C ASP A 111 16.27 -8.43 20.14
N ARG A 112 16.63 -9.69 19.83
CA ARG A 112 18.02 -10.06 19.49
C ARG A 112 18.57 -9.29 18.30
N ILE A 113 17.76 -9.07 17.26
CA ILE A 113 18.17 -8.33 16.07
C ILE A 113 18.42 -6.86 16.43
N LEU A 114 17.50 -6.25 17.18
CA LEU A 114 17.61 -4.85 17.59
C LEU A 114 18.81 -4.64 18.51
N GLU A 115 19.03 -5.51 19.49
CA GLU A 115 20.21 -5.46 20.37
C GLU A 115 21.53 -5.57 19.60
N ALA A 116 21.56 -6.37 18.54
CA ALA A 116 22.76 -6.57 17.75
C ALA A 116 23.04 -5.47 16.71
N ARG A 117 22.01 -4.74 16.24
CA ARG A 117 22.11 -3.89 15.03
C ARG A 117 21.60 -2.47 15.19
N LEU A 118 20.69 -2.21 16.14
CA LEU A 118 20.16 -0.87 16.36
C LEU A 118 21.09 -0.10 17.30
N ASP A 119 21.52 1.08 16.88
CA ASP A 119 22.34 1.97 17.69
C ASP A 119 21.43 3.04 18.29
N THR A 120 20.94 2.78 19.50
CA THR A 120 20.02 3.68 20.20
C THR A 120 20.68 4.96 20.71
N SER A 121 22.01 5.12 20.55
CA SER A 121 22.69 6.39 20.83
C SER A 121 22.46 7.44 19.73
N LYS A 122 21.91 7.02 18.58
CA LYS A 122 21.60 7.86 17.43
C LYS A 122 20.09 7.96 17.21
N PRO A 123 19.61 9.04 16.58
CA PRO A 123 18.22 9.11 16.14
C PRO A 123 17.90 7.99 15.14
N TRP A 124 16.77 7.32 15.38
CA TRP A 124 16.26 6.25 14.53
C TRP A 124 14.73 6.33 14.43
N VAL A 125 14.17 5.68 13.41
CA VAL A 125 12.75 5.75 13.06
C VAL A 125 12.10 4.37 13.15
N LEU A 126 10.94 4.31 13.80
CA LEU A 126 10.06 3.13 13.79
C LEU A 126 8.92 3.36 12.80
N ILE A 127 8.67 2.42 11.90
CA ILE A 127 7.51 2.46 10.99
C ILE A 127 6.71 1.16 11.13
N GLY A 128 5.40 1.23 10.93
CA GLY A 128 4.58 0.02 10.87
C GLY A 128 3.08 0.25 10.87
N GLY A 129 2.33 -0.76 10.43
CA GLY A 129 0.87 -0.76 10.40
C GLY A 129 0.29 -1.89 11.25
N PRO A 130 0.29 -1.80 12.60
CA PRO A 130 -0.27 -2.87 13.43
C PRO A 130 -1.76 -3.06 13.13
N PRO A 131 -2.23 -4.31 12.96
CA PRO A 131 -3.60 -4.57 12.52
C PRO A 131 -4.65 -4.13 13.54
N CYS A 132 -5.72 -3.49 13.04
CA CYS A 132 -6.71 -2.79 13.86
C CYS A 132 -7.53 -3.67 14.83
N GLN A 133 -7.58 -4.98 14.61
CA GLN A 133 -8.36 -5.90 15.46
C GLN A 133 -7.67 -6.16 16.81
N ALA A 134 -6.45 -5.66 16.99
CA ALA A 134 -5.62 -5.86 18.16
C ALA A 134 -6.04 -5.07 19.42
N TYR A 135 -6.88 -4.06 19.32
CA TYR A 135 -6.94 -3.09 20.42
C TYR A 135 -7.82 -3.48 21.63
N SER A 136 -8.39 -4.70 21.70
CA SER A 136 -9.51 -4.99 22.61
C SER A 136 -9.21 -5.04 24.13
N ILE A 137 -7.95 -4.92 24.59
CA ILE A 137 -7.59 -5.25 25.98
C ILE A 137 -6.61 -4.30 26.68
N VAL A 138 -5.96 -3.34 26.00
CA VAL A 138 -4.94 -2.49 26.68
C VAL A 138 -5.55 -1.68 27.84
N GLY A 139 -6.82 -1.31 27.76
CA GLY A 139 -7.56 -0.64 28.85
C GLY A 139 -7.87 -1.50 30.09
N ARG A 140 -7.82 -2.84 30.01
CA ARG A 140 -8.17 -3.73 31.14
C ARG A 140 -7.01 -4.02 32.09
N ALA A 141 -5.76 -3.86 31.65
CA ALA A 141 -4.60 -4.00 32.54
C ALA A 141 -4.53 -2.91 33.62
N ARG A 142 -5.23 -1.78 33.42
CA ARG A 142 -5.41 -0.70 34.41
C ARG A 142 -6.52 -0.99 35.45
N ASN A 143 -7.40 -1.96 35.19
CA ASN A 143 -8.47 -2.39 36.11
C ASN A 143 -8.22 -3.83 36.59
N LYS A 144 -7.40 -4.00 37.62
CA LYS A 144 -7.33 -5.27 38.37
C LYS A 144 -8.68 -5.52 39.05
N GLY A 145 -9.48 -6.48 38.57
CA GLY A 145 -10.73 -6.84 39.26
C GLY A 145 -11.65 -7.91 38.67
N ASN A 146 -11.50 -8.38 37.43
CA ASN A 146 -12.43 -9.40 36.89
C ASN A 146 -11.76 -10.77 36.71
N ALA A 147 -12.28 -11.76 37.44
CA ALA A 147 -11.78 -13.13 37.51
C ALA A 147 -12.25 -14.07 36.37
N GLU A 148 -12.98 -13.56 35.37
CA GLU A 148 -13.48 -14.36 34.24
C GLU A 148 -13.03 -13.80 32.89
N TYR A 149 -11.75 -13.95 32.56
CA TYR A 149 -11.30 -13.73 31.19
C TYR A 149 -10.13 -14.66 30.82
N LYS A 150 -10.34 -15.51 29.81
CA LYS A 150 -9.27 -16.27 29.16
C LYS A 150 -8.68 -15.40 28.05
N ALA A 151 -7.44 -14.94 28.25
CA ALA A 151 -6.70 -14.12 27.28
C ALA A 151 -6.24 -14.88 26.02
N GLU A 152 -6.60 -16.17 25.92
CA GLU A 152 -6.01 -17.12 24.98
C GLU A 152 -6.71 -17.20 23.61
N ASP A 153 -7.80 -16.45 23.38
CA ASP A 153 -8.58 -16.55 22.14
C ASP A 153 -8.41 -15.40 21.13
N ASP A 154 -7.52 -14.43 21.36
CA ASP A 154 -7.25 -13.40 20.34
C ASP A 154 -5.79 -12.95 20.28
N HIS A 155 -4.99 -13.76 19.58
CA HIS A 155 -3.60 -13.49 19.25
C HIS A 155 -3.35 -12.13 18.59
N ARG A 156 -4.38 -11.47 18.03
CA ARG A 156 -4.20 -10.17 17.37
C ARG A 156 -3.96 -9.07 18.40
N HIS A 157 -4.40 -9.22 19.65
CA HIS A 157 -4.23 -8.19 20.68
C HIS A 157 -2.80 -7.88 21.07
N PHE A 158 -1.91 -8.86 20.91
CA PHE A 158 -0.51 -8.73 21.24
C PHE A 158 0.26 -7.85 20.24
N LEU A 159 -0.28 -7.61 19.05
CA LEU A 159 0.43 -6.93 17.96
C LEU A 159 0.58 -5.43 18.21
N TYR A 160 -0.49 -4.73 18.62
CA TYR A 160 -0.38 -3.32 18.99
C TYR A 160 0.47 -3.12 20.24
N ARG A 161 0.27 -3.98 21.26
CA ARG A 161 1.06 -3.95 22.48
C ARG A 161 2.56 -4.13 22.20
N GLU A 162 2.88 -4.99 21.24
CA GLU A 162 4.26 -5.19 20.80
C GLU A 162 4.84 -3.94 20.13
N TYR A 163 4.09 -3.29 19.24
CA TYR A 163 4.50 -2.00 18.65
C TYR A 163 4.80 -0.97 19.74
N LEU A 164 3.91 -0.84 20.72
CA LEU A 164 4.07 0.07 21.86
C LEU A 164 5.26 -0.31 22.76
N ARG A 165 5.52 -1.60 22.96
CA ARG A 165 6.69 -2.10 23.70
C ARG A 165 8.00 -1.68 23.03
N ILE A 166 8.07 -1.72 21.71
CA ILE A 166 9.26 -1.28 20.98
C ILE A 166 9.46 0.23 21.13
N ILE A 167 8.39 1.04 21.02
CA ILE A 167 8.47 2.49 21.29
C ILE A 167 8.99 2.74 22.70
N GLN A 168 8.39 2.09 23.70
CA GLN A 168 8.72 2.29 25.11
C GLN A 168 10.15 1.85 25.44
N SER A 169 10.58 0.69 24.95
CA SER A 169 11.88 0.10 25.33
C SER A 169 13.06 0.62 24.53
N LYS A 170 12.86 1.06 23.27
CA LYS A 170 13.94 1.47 22.37
C LYS A 170 13.94 2.98 22.03
N ARG A 171 12.87 3.71 22.40
CA ARG A 171 12.74 5.18 22.27
C ARG A 171 13.16 5.73 20.90
N PRO A 172 12.42 5.42 19.83
CA PRO A 172 12.68 6.03 18.52
C PRO A 172 12.60 7.56 18.59
N ALA A 173 13.38 8.24 17.75
CA ALA A 173 13.27 9.70 17.58
C ALA A 173 11.91 10.07 16.98
N VAL A 174 11.46 9.27 16.01
CA VAL A 174 10.15 9.39 15.36
C VAL A 174 9.56 8.00 15.14
N PHE A 175 8.25 7.85 15.34
CA PHE A 175 7.52 6.70 14.82
C PHE A 175 6.41 7.10 13.85
N VAL A 176 6.12 6.24 12.87
CA VAL A 176 5.02 6.39 11.91
C VAL A 176 4.13 5.16 11.98
N MET A 177 2.91 5.35 12.48
CA MET A 177 1.92 4.29 12.62
C MET A 177 0.79 4.48 11.61
N GLU A 178 0.64 3.53 10.69
CA GLU A 178 -0.47 3.51 9.71
C GLU A 178 -1.66 2.68 10.22
N ASN A 179 -2.87 3.13 9.88
CA ASN A 179 -4.08 2.34 10.05
C ASN A 179 -5.22 2.72 9.10
N VAL A 180 -6.25 1.88 9.06
CA VAL A 180 -7.47 2.12 8.28
C VAL A 180 -8.35 3.20 8.93
N LYS A 181 -9.06 4.00 8.11
CA LYS A 181 -9.99 5.06 8.58
C LYS A 181 -11.05 4.55 9.58
N GLY A 182 -11.44 3.29 9.48
CA GLY A 182 -12.41 2.66 10.40
C GLY A 182 -11.97 2.61 11.87
N ILE A 183 -10.69 2.84 12.16
CA ILE A 183 -10.17 2.91 13.53
C ILE A 183 -10.83 4.05 14.35
N LEU A 184 -11.19 5.16 13.69
CA LEU A 184 -11.79 6.33 14.33
C LEU A 184 -13.16 6.04 14.96
N SER A 185 -13.93 5.14 14.35
CA SER A 185 -15.24 4.71 14.82
C SER A 185 -15.21 3.40 15.62
N SER A 186 -14.04 2.77 15.77
CA SER A 186 -13.92 1.47 16.40
C SER A 186 -14.17 1.54 17.91
N LYS A 187 -14.99 0.63 18.42
CA LYS A 187 -15.34 0.52 19.84
C LYS A 187 -14.96 -0.84 20.40
N VAL A 188 -14.49 -0.86 21.63
CA VAL A 188 -14.19 -2.06 22.41
C VAL A 188 -14.94 -1.96 23.73
N SER A 189 -15.78 -2.94 24.03
CA SER A 189 -16.62 -2.94 25.24
C SER A 189 -17.43 -1.65 25.41
N GLY A 190 -17.85 -1.02 24.30
CA GLY A 190 -18.62 0.23 24.28
C GLY A 190 -17.78 1.52 24.24
N THR A 191 -16.47 1.45 24.53
CA THR A 191 -15.57 2.62 24.58
C THR A 191 -14.84 2.81 23.25
N GLN A 192 -14.71 4.07 22.79
CA GLN A 192 -13.92 4.39 21.60
C GLN A 192 -12.44 4.11 21.83
N ILE A 193 -11.80 3.45 20.88
CA ILE A 193 -10.41 3.02 21.01
C ILE A 193 -9.41 4.13 20.66
N PHE A 194 -9.75 4.97 19.69
CA PHE A 194 -8.80 5.94 19.12
C PHE A 194 -8.25 6.94 20.14
N PRO A 195 -9.05 7.51 21.06
CA PRO A 195 -8.54 8.32 22.17
C PRO A 195 -7.49 7.60 23.03
N GLN A 196 -7.71 6.30 23.31
CA GLN A 196 -6.77 5.50 24.09
C GLN A 196 -5.46 5.28 23.33
N ILE A 197 -5.51 5.11 22.01
CA ILE A 197 -4.32 4.97 21.17
C ILE A 197 -3.47 6.24 21.22
N LEU A 198 -4.09 7.42 21.12
CA LEU A 198 -3.37 8.70 21.24
C LEU A 198 -2.69 8.83 22.61
N GLN A 199 -3.41 8.49 23.68
CA GLN A 199 -2.86 8.48 25.04
C GLN A 199 -1.69 7.50 25.20
N ASP A 200 -1.86 6.28 24.71
CA ASP A 200 -0.88 5.22 24.85
C ASP A 200 0.41 5.55 24.10
N LEU A 201 0.29 6.06 22.87
CA LEU A 201 1.40 6.45 22.03
C LEU A 201 2.12 7.70 22.55
N ALA A 202 1.38 8.66 23.13
CA ALA A 202 1.96 9.87 23.72
C ALA A 202 2.73 9.57 25.03
N ASP A 203 2.29 8.59 25.82
CA ASP A 203 2.93 8.18 27.06
C ASP A 203 3.07 6.64 27.17
N PRO A 204 4.08 6.06 26.48
CA PRO A 204 4.25 4.61 26.44
C PRO A 204 4.56 3.97 27.80
N ASP A 205 5.20 4.69 28.72
CA ASP A 205 5.48 4.20 30.08
C ASP A 205 4.19 4.06 30.89
N ALA A 206 3.35 5.10 30.88
CA ALA A 206 2.05 5.04 31.54
C ALA A 206 1.15 3.96 30.93
N ALA A 207 1.19 3.79 29.62
CA ALA A 207 0.40 2.80 28.90
C ALA A 207 0.76 1.36 29.27
N LEU A 208 2.06 1.08 29.46
CA LEU A 208 2.56 -0.23 29.88
C LEU A 208 2.63 -0.41 31.41
N GLY A 209 2.16 0.57 32.18
CA GLY A 209 2.01 0.47 33.64
C GLY A 209 3.33 0.61 34.41
N ILE A 210 4.32 1.29 33.84
CA ILE A 210 5.63 1.51 34.45
C ILE A 210 5.50 2.66 35.47
N LYS A 211 5.48 2.31 36.76
CA LYS A 211 5.31 3.29 37.85
C LYS A 211 6.54 4.18 37.99
N GLY A 212 6.35 5.50 37.96
CA GLY A 212 7.43 6.47 38.08
C GLY A 212 8.34 6.55 36.86
N GLY A 213 7.89 6.10 35.69
CA GLY A 213 8.63 6.21 34.44
C GLY A 213 8.96 7.67 34.12
N CYS A 214 10.24 7.94 33.87
CA CYS A 214 10.76 9.23 33.44
C CYS A 214 11.17 9.21 31.95
N GLY A 215 10.70 8.23 31.18
CA GLY A 215 11.04 8.11 29.77
C GLY A 215 10.39 9.21 28.93
N THR A 216 11.06 9.58 27.83
CA THR A 216 10.61 10.65 26.94
C THR A 216 9.22 10.36 26.36
N LYS A 217 8.35 11.38 26.39
CA LYS A 217 7.00 11.32 25.82
C LYS A 217 7.03 11.70 24.34
N TYR A 218 5.90 11.52 23.69
CA TYR A 218 5.73 11.80 22.26
C TYR A 218 4.60 12.78 22.02
N LYS A 219 4.83 13.71 21.10
CA LYS A 219 3.78 14.51 20.50
C LYS A 219 3.25 13.79 19.27
N ILE A 220 1.94 13.55 19.19
CA ILE A 220 1.31 12.88 18.06
C ILE A 220 0.75 13.94 17.12
N CYS A 221 1.40 14.14 15.98
CA CYS A 221 1.08 15.22 15.07
C CYS A 221 0.18 14.76 13.93
N SER A 222 -0.71 15.64 13.49
CA SER A 222 -1.51 15.51 12.27
C SER A 222 -0.66 15.83 11.04
N LEU A 223 -0.74 15.04 9.97
CA LEU A 223 -0.01 15.35 8.73
C LEU A 223 -0.78 16.29 7.79
N VAL A 224 -2.01 16.71 8.16
CA VAL A 224 -2.90 17.51 7.28
C VAL A 224 -3.41 18.79 7.96
N SER A 225 -3.30 18.89 9.28
CA SER A 225 -3.71 20.06 10.09
C SER A 225 -2.61 20.41 11.09
N ASP A 226 -2.80 21.48 11.85
CA ASP A 226 -1.87 21.89 12.92
C ASP A 226 -2.15 21.18 14.26
N ASP A 227 -3.00 20.15 14.26
CA ASP A 227 -3.35 19.41 15.48
C ASP A 227 -2.19 18.56 15.99
N ILE A 228 -1.92 18.69 17.28
CA ILE A 228 -0.92 17.92 18.00
C ILE A 228 -1.54 17.41 19.30
N TYR A 229 -1.47 16.10 19.53
CA TYR A 229 -1.85 15.49 20.79
C TYR A 229 -0.64 15.30 21.69
N GLU A 230 -0.73 15.80 22.92
CA GLU A 230 0.29 15.65 23.96
C GLU A 230 -0.27 14.91 25.18
N SER A 231 0.60 14.22 25.91
CA SER A 231 0.24 13.52 27.15
C SER A 231 -0.38 14.49 28.17
N GLY A 232 -1.59 14.17 28.64
CA GLY A 232 -2.35 15.00 29.57
C GLY A 232 -3.39 15.91 28.91
N MET A 233 -3.40 16.04 27.58
CA MET A 233 -4.49 16.70 26.86
C MET A 233 -5.76 15.86 26.88
N SER A 234 -6.90 16.53 26.98
CA SER A 234 -8.19 15.88 26.74
C SER A 234 -8.30 15.48 25.26
N PRO A 235 -8.57 14.20 24.93
CA PRO A 235 -8.77 13.80 23.54
C PRO A 235 -9.90 14.56 22.82
N ASP A 236 -10.87 15.10 23.57
CA ASP A 236 -11.98 15.89 23.03
C ASP A 236 -11.54 17.25 22.48
N SER A 237 -10.29 17.67 22.77
CA SER A 237 -9.71 18.91 22.24
C SER A 237 -9.24 18.81 20.79
N ILE A 238 -9.25 17.61 20.20
CA ILE A 238 -8.73 17.37 18.85
C ILE A 238 -9.79 16.71 17.98
N ASP A 239 -9.93 17.19 16.74
CA ASP A 239 -10.73 16.52 15.74
C ASP A 239 -9.97 15.32 15.15
N PHE A 240 -10.40 14.12 15.48
CA PHE A 240 -9.74 12.89 15.00
C PHE A 240 -9.80 12.72 13.47
N SER A 241 -10.74 13.38 12.78
CA SER A 241 -10.80 13.35 11.32
C SER A 241 -9.59 14.03 10.69
N ASN A 242 -8.93 14.93 11.41
CA ASN A 242 -7.70 15.57 10.99
C ASN A 242 -6.49 14.62 11.01
N PHE A 243 -6.57 13.39 11.51
CA PHE A 243 -5.49 12.41 11.31
C PHE A 243 -5.68 11.56 10.04
N VAL A 244 -6.73 11.84 9.25
CA VAL A 244 -7.02 11.10 8.01
C VAL A 244 -6.33 11.76 6.82
N ILE A 245 -5.35 11.06 6.25
CA ILE A 245 -4.74 11.42 4.98
C ILE A 245 -5.59 10.90 3.84
N ARG A 246 -5.93 11.80 2.91
CA ARG A 246 -6.59 11.49 1.64
C ARG A 246 -5.54 11.43 0.54
N ALA A 247 -5.07 10.22 0.22
CA ALA A 247 -3.91 10.04 -0.65
C ALA A 247 -4.02 10.77 -2.01
N GLU A 248 -5.24 10.89 -2.54
CA GLU A 248 -5.51 11.61 -3.80
C GLU A 248 -5.13 13.10 -3.76
N GLU A 249 -5.13 13.73 -2.58
CA GLU A 249 -4.75 15.14 -2.39
C GLU A 249 -3.22 15.35 -2.36
N TYR A 250 -2.47 14.24 -2.37
CA TYR A 250 -1.00 14.21 -2.30
C TYR A 250 -0.37 13.57 -3.53
N GLY A 251 -1.09 13.54 -4.67
CA GLY A 251 -0.57 13.05 -5.96
C GLY A 251 -0.54 11.53 -6.08
N ILE A 252 -1.25 10.81 -5.22
CA ILE A 252 -1.44 9.36 -5.36
C ILE A 252 -2.66 9.11 -6.25
N PRO A 253 -2.59 8.26 -7.29
CA PRO A 253 -3.67 8.03 -8.25
C PRO A 253 -4.81 7.15 -7.70
N GLN A 254 -5.14 7.31 -6.42
CA GLN A 254 -6.05 6.45 -5.68
C GLN A 254 -6.73 7.21 -4.54
N GLY A 255 -8.05 7.11 -4.45
CA GLY A 255 -8.85 7.60 -3.33
C GLY A 255 -8.70 6.70 -2.11
N ARG A 256 -7.52 6.72 -1.48
CA ARG A 256 -7.14 5.88 -0.34
C ARG A 256 -7.06 6.74 0.91
N HIS A 257 -8.01 6.56 1.82
CA HIS A 257 -8.05 7.30 3.07
C HIS A 257 -7.46 6.46 4.20
N ARG A 258 -6.45 7.00 4.90
CA ARG A 258 -5.72 6.32 5.97
C ARG A 258 -5.48 7.23 7.14
N VAL A 259 -5.53 6.65 8.35
CA VAL A 259 -5.06 7.32 9.55
C VAL A 259 -3.57 7.08 9.63
N ILE A 260 -2.77 8.15 9.66
CA ILE A 260 -1.32 8.06 9.82
C ILE A 260 -0.95 8.94 11.00
N LEU A 261 -0.41 8.32 12.05
CA LEU A 261 0.04 8.99 13.26
C LEU A 261 1.56 9.10 13.21
N ILE A 262 2.08 10.33 13.26
CA ILE A 262 3.51 10.57 13.47
C ILE A 262 3.72 10.95 14.93
N GLY A 263 4.48 10.13 15.66
CA GLY A 263 4.91 10.44 17.01
C GLY A 263 6.32 10.97 16.99
N ILE A 264 6.51 12.20 17.44
CA ILE A 264 7.82 12.84 17.54
C ILE A 264 8.21 12.89 19.02
N SER A 265 9.38 12.33 19.35
CA SER A 265 9.90 12.38 20.71
C SER A 265 10.11 13.84 21.15
N GLU A 266 9.81 14.17 22.41
CA GLU A 266 10.07 15.50 22.96
C GLU A 266 11.56 15.90 22.89
N ASP A 267 12.46 14.92 22.86
CA ASP A 267 13.89 15.12 22.63
C ASP A 267 14.23 15.53 21.19
N TYR A 268 13.25 15.51 20.28
CA TYR A 268 13.40 15.89 18.87
C TYR A 268 12.42 16.96 18.41
N ILE A 269 11.35 17.22 19.16
CA ILE A 269 10.42 18.32 18.89
C ILE A 269 11.12 19.67 19.16
N GLY A 270 11.50 20.40 18.12
CA GLY A 270 11.78 21.84 18.26
C GLY A 270 10.48 22.64 18.37
N GLU A 271 10.49 23.91 17.96
CA GLU A 271 9.28 24.60 17.51
C GLU A 271 8.84 24.01 16.16
N VAL A 272 8.26 22.82 16.17
CA VAL A 272 7.79 22.16 14.94
C VAL A 272 6.55 22.88 14.43
N ASN A 273 6.76 23.97 13.71
CA ASN A 273 5.68 24.71 13.04
C ASN A 273 5.28 24.06 11.70
N GLU A 274 6.11 23.17 11.14
CA GLU A 274 5.89 22.59 9.82
C GLU A 274 6.00 21.05 9.84
N HIS A 275 4.86 20.40 10.08
CA HIS A 275 4.71 18.94 10.13
C HIS A 275 3.62 18.43 9.16
N LYS A 276 3.15 19.28 8.25
CA LYS A 276 2.12 18.97 7.26
C LYS A 276 2.74 18.46 5.96
N LEU A 277 2.02 17.58 5.27
CA LEU A 277 2.37 17.17 3.92
C LEU A 277 2.02 18.26 2.90
N GLU A 278 2.89 18.42 1.90
CA GLU A 278 2.64 19.27 0.74
C GLU A 278 1.63 18.59 -0.20
N THR A 279 0.54 19.29 -0.52
CA THR A 279 -0.46 18.84 -1.50
C THR A 279 0.16 18.75 -2.89
N ALA A 280 -0.45 17.95 -3.77
CA ALA A 280 -0.03 17.84 -5.16
C ALA A 280 -1.25 17.69 -6.09
N GLU A 281 -1.02 17.94 -7.37
CA GLU A 281 -2.06 17.82 -8.39
C GLU A 281 -2.63 16.39 -8.45
N PRO A 282 -3.96 16.25 -8.65
CA PRO A 282 -4.58 14.94 -8.78
C PRO A 282 -4.04 14.18 -10.00
N VAL A 283 -3.79 12.88 -9.79
CA VAL A 283 -3.32 11.97 -10.85
C VAL A 283 -4.43 10.99 -11.19
N THR A 284 -4.69 10.79 -12.48
CA THR A 284 -5.78 9.92 -12.94
C THR A 284 -5.32 8.48 -13.21
N VAL A 285 -6.26 7.55 -13.26
CA VAL A 285 -6.03 6.15 -13.68
C VAL A 285 -5.40 6.13 -15.07
N GLY A 286 -5.93 6.89 -16.02
CA GLY A 286 -5.43 6.97 -17.39
C GLY A 286 -3.97 7.41 -17.47
N ASP A 287 -3.56 8.38 -16.64
CA ASP A 287 -2.17 8.87 -16.61
C ASP A 287 -1.18 7.78 -16.18
N VAL A 288 -1.62 6.84 -15.34
CA VAL A 288 -0.73 5.88 -14.66
C VAL A 288 -0.71 4.52 -15.34
N ILE A 289 -1.86 4.05 -15.84
CA ILE A 289 -1.97 2.72 -16.46
C ILE A 289 -2.26 2.76 -17.97
N GLY A 290 -2.64 3.91 -18.53
CA GLY A 290 -3.09 3.99 -19.92
C GLY A 290 -2.04 3.75 -20.98
N ASN A 291 -0.75 3.79 -20.61
CA ASN A 291 0.38 3.51 -21.48
C ASN A 291 1.05 2.15 -21.19
N LEU A 292 0.39 1.28 -20.42
CA LEU A 292 0.76 -0.13 -20.31
C LEU A 292 0.23 -0.92 -21.52
N PRO A 293 0.85 -2.07 -21.87
CA PRO A 293 0.35 -2.91 -22.95
C PRO A 293 -1.10 -3.32 -22.72
N PRO A 294 -2.03 -3.10 -23.67
CA PRO A 294 -3.41 -3.50 -23.51
C PRO A 294 -3.52 -5.03 -23.51
N LEU A 295 -4.34 -5.55 -22.60
CA LEU A 295 -4.56 -6.98 -22.43
C LEU A 295 -6.05 -7.31 -22.54
N ARG A 296 -6.38 -8.51 -22.99
CA ARG A 296 -7.70 -9.12 -22.80
C ARG A 296 -7.70 -10.08 -21.61
N SER A 297 -8.88 -10.32 -21.05
CA SER A 297 -9.07 -11.45 -20.14
C SER A 297 -9.00 -12.81 -20.84
N THR A 298 -9.04 -13.89 -20.05
CA THR A 298 -9.20 -15.26 -20.56
C THR A 298 -10.57 -15.84 -20.20
N LEU A 299 -11.03 -16.84 -20.96
CA LEU A 299 -12.26 -17.58 -20.67
C LEU A 299 -12.02 -18.64 -19.57
N SER A 300 -12.79 -18.59 -18.48
CA SER A 300 -12.68 -19.55 -17.37
C SER A 300 -13.19 -20.96 -17.70
N ARG A 301 -14.00 -21.13 -18.76
CA ARG A 301 -14.55 -22.43 -19.20
C ARG A 301 -14.30 -22.61 -20.69
N GLY A 302 -13.98 -23.84 -21.10
CA GLY A 302 -13.66 -24.18 -22.48
C GLY A 302 -12.23 -23.82 -22.86
N SER A 303 -11.93 -23.82 -24.17
CA SER A 303 -10.63 -23.43 -24.70
C SER A 303 -10.55 -21.91 -24.88
N ASP A 304 -9.63 -21.24 -24.19
CA ASP A 304 -9.33 -19.83 -24.44
C ASP A 304 -8.51 -19.68 -25.73
N THR A 305 -9.05 -18.94 -26.70
CA THR A 305 -8.33 -18.50 -27.89
C THR A 305 -8.74 -17.06 -28.19
N PRO A 306 -7.89 -16.22 -28.81
CA PRO A 306 -8.24 -14.85 -29.15
C PRO A 306 -9.57 -14.75 -29.93
N ASP A 307 -9.77 -15.63 -30.91
CA ASP A 307 -10.99 -15.65 -31.73
C ASP A 307 -12.23 -16.00 -30.91
N LYS A 308 -12.19 -17.08 -30.12
CA LYS A 308 -13.34 -17.47 -29.27
C LYS A 308 -13.69 -16.40 -28.24
N TRP A 309 -12.68 -15.81 -27.60
CA TRP A 309 -12.89 -14.72 -26.65
C TRP A 309 -13.50 -13.50 -27.34
N CYS A 310 -12.99 -13.13 -28.53
CA CYS A 310 -13.50 -12.02 -29.32
C CYS A 310 -14.97 -12.25 -29.74
N SER A 311 -15.28 -13.44 -30.27
CA SER A 311 -16.65 -13.81 -30.61
C SER A 311 -17.59 -13.75 -29.41
N GLU A 312 -17.13 -14.19 -28.23
CA GLU A 312 -17.92 -14.12 -27.01
C GLU A 312 -18.26 -12.67 -26.64
N VAL A 313 -17.28 -11.76 -26.66
CA VAL A 313 -17.51 -10.33 -26.34
C VAL A 313 -18.38 -9.63 -27.38
N LEU A 314 -18.17 -9.92 -28.67
CA LEU A 314 -19.02 -9.39 -29.75
C LEU A 314 -20.48 -9.86 -29.60
N ASN A 315 -20.71 -11.13 -29.27
CA ASN A 315 -22.07 -11.63 -29.00
C ASN A 315 -22.70 -10.90 -27.80
N HIS A 316 -21.93 -10.59 -26.77
CA HIS A 316 -22.42 -9.79 -25.64
C HIS A 316 -22.79 -8.36 -26.06
N LEU A 317 -21.97 -7.70 -26.89
CA LEU A 317 -22.27 -6.36 -27.42
C LEU A 317 -23.54 -6.37 -28.29
N ASP A 318 -23.69 -7.36 -29.15
CA ASP A 318 -24.88 -7.53 -30.01
C ASP A 318 -26.14 -7.69 -29.18
N THR A 319 -26.10 -8.56 -28.17
CA THR A 319 -27.25 -8.79 -27.29
C THR A 319 -27.56 -7.57 -26.42
N LEU A 320 -26.55 -6.91 -25.85
CA LEU A 320 -26.75 -5.68 -25.07
C LEU A 320 -27.37 -4.56 -25.91
N TYR A 321 -26.93 -4.39 -27.16
CA TYR A 321 -27.51 -3.41 -28.07
C TYR A 321 -28.98 -3.74 -28.38
N ALA A 322 -29.28 -4.98 -28.75
CA ALA A 322 -30.66 -5.41 -29.02
C ALA A 322 -31.57 -5.34 -27.78
N ASP A 323 -31.05 -5.70 -26.61
CA ASP A 323 -31.75 -5.64 -25.32
C ASP A 323 -32.08 -4.19 -24.96
N LEU A 324 -31.17 -3.23 -25.21
CA LEU A 324 -31.41 -1.82 -24.95
C LEU A 324 -32.54 -1.27 -25.83
N ILE A 325 -32.48 -1.53 -27.15
CA ILE A 325 -33.49 -1.08 -28.11
C ILE A 325 -34.87 -1.69 -27.79
N SER A 326 -34.92 -2.99 -27.52
CA SER A 326 -36.18 -3.70 -27.25
C SER A 326 -36.79 -3.34 -25.89
N SER A 327 -35.98 -2.91 -24.92
CA SER A 327 -36.47 -2.48 -23.60
C SER A 327 -37.31 -1.20 -23.63
N GLY A 328 -37.27 -0.43 -24.73
CA GLY A 328 -37.94 0.87 -24.85
C GLY A 328 -37.34 1.96 -23.95
N LYS A 329 -36.22 1.70 -23.27
CA LYS A 329 -35.51 2.68 -22.45
C LYS A 329 -34.75 3.65 -23.35
N GLN A 330 -34.99 4.95 -23.17
CA GLN A 330 -34.26 5.98 -23.88
C GLN A 330 -32.95 6.29 -23.15
N ASP A 331 -31.84 5.75 -23.66
CA ASP A 331 -30.48 6.15 -23.30
C ASP A 331 -29.63 6.32 -24.57
N PRO A 332 -29.77 7.47 -25.27
CA PRO A 332 -29.10 7.70 -26.55
C PRO A 332 -27.57 7.65 -26.45
N ASN A 333 -27.02 8.05 -25.32
CA ASN A 333 -25.57 8.03 -25.09
C ASN A 333 -25.06 6.60 -25.00
N LEU A 334 -25.73 5.75 -24.21
CA LEU A 334 -25.37 4.34 -24.10
C LEU A 334 -25.60 3.59 -25.41
N GLU A 335 -26.71 3.86 -26.10
CA GLU A 335 -27.00 3.27 -27.41
C GLU A 335 -25.90 3.59 -28.44
N MET A 336 -25.54 4.87 -28.56
CA MET A 336 -24.48 5.32 -29.46
C MET A 336 -23.14 4.65 -29.13
N ASN A 337 -22.76 4.62 -27.84
CA ASN A 337 -21.49 4.03 -27.42
C ASN A 337 -21.46 2.51 -27.64
N LEU A 338 -22.54 1.77 -27.31
CA LEU A 338 -22.62 0.33 -27.58
C LEU A 338 -22.44 0.04 -29.07
N LYS A 339 -23.09 0.82 -29.94
CA LYS A 339 -22.94 0.69 -31.39
C LYS A 339 -21.51 0.97 -31.85
N ILE A 340 -20.90 2.07 -31.40
CA ILE A 340 -19.52 2.43 -31.74
C ILE A 340 -18.55 1.31 -31.32
N PHE A 341 -18.66 0.83 -30.08
CA PHE A 341 -17.77 -0.21 -29.56
C PHE A 341 -17.96 -1.54 -30.24
N ARG A 342 -19.19 -1.90 -30.60
CA ARG A 342 -19.47 -3.08 -31.41
C ARG A 342 -18.77 -2.99 -32.77
N ASP A 343 -18.96 -1.89 -33.49
CA ASP A 343 -18.46 -1.74 -34.87
C ASP A 343 -16.93 -1.57 -34.92
N SER A 344 -16.32 -1.05 -33.85
CA SER A 344 -14.88 -0.79 -33.75
C SER A 344 -14.12 -1.76 -32.84
N PHE A 345 -14.76 -2.83 -32.36
CA PHE A 345 -14.17 -3.74 -31.38
C PHE A 345 -12.86 -4.33 -31.89
N SER A 346 -11.78 -4.15 -31.12
CA SER A 346 -10.43 -4.57 -31.52
C SER A 346 -9.76 -5.51 -30.51
N GLY A 347 -10.48 -5.92 -29.47
CA GLY A 347 -9.98 -6.76 -28.38
C GLY A 347 -9.43 -8.12 -28.81
N GLY A 348 -9.88 -8.66 -29.96
CA GLY A 348 -9.40 -9.94 -30.50
C GLY A 348 -7.90 -9.98 -30.85
N ARG A 349 -7.23 -8.82 -30.96
CA ARG A 349 -5.78 -8.73 -31.21
C ARG A 349 -4.95 -8.74 -29.93
N LEU A 350 -5.59 -8.62 -28.77
CA LEU A 350 -4.91 -8.51 -27.49
C LEU A 350 -4.48 -9.88 -26.96
N ASN A 351 -3.33 -9.91 -26.30
CA ASN A 351 -2.88 -11.06 -25.53
C ASN A 351 -3.38 -10.96 -24.06
N ASN A 352 -3.13 -11.99 -23.27
CA ASN A 352 -3.53 -12.07 -21.85
C ASN A 352 -2.42 -11.67 -20.88
N GLY A 353 -1.27 -11.23 -21.39
CA GLY A 353 -0.11 -10.80 -20.62
C GLY A 353 0.64 -11.97 -20.00
N GLY A 354 1.25 -11.72 -18.85
CA GLY A 354 2.01 -12.72 -18.11
C GLY A 354 2.80 -12.11 -16.97
N LEU A 355 3.53 -12.98 -16.27
CA LEU A 355 4.42 -12.54 -15.19
C LEU A 355 5.53 -11.60 -15.69
N ARG A 356 5.92 -11.73 -16.96
CA ARG A 356 6.94 -10.94 -17.64
C ARG A 356 6.45 -10.63 -19.05
N VAL A 357 6.05 -9.38 -19.31
CA VAL A 357 5.59 -8.93 -20.64
C VAL A 357 6.63 -8.00 -21.23
N ARG A 358 7.19 -8.30 -22.40
CA ARG A 358 8.26 -7.48 -22.99
C ARG A 358 7.80 -6.03 -23.22
N LYS A 359 8.62 -5.06 -22.80
CA LYS A 359 8.39 -3.64 -23.07
C LYS A 359 8.59 -3.36 -24.56
N THR A 360 7.85 -2.37 -25.06
CA THR A 360 7.95 -1.87 -26.43
C THR A 360 7.94 -0.34 -26.40
N SER A 361 8.40 0.31 -27.47
CA SER A 361 8.35 1.77 -27.58
C SER A 361 6.92 2.33 -27.60
N TYR A 362 5.95 1.54 -28.07
CA TYR A 362 4.54 1.93 -28.14
C TYR A 362 3.86 1.96 -26.77
N TRP A 363 4.27 1.06 -25.87
CA TRP A 363 3.72 0.89 -24.53
C TRP A 363 4.84 1.10 -23.52
N SER A 364 5.32 2.35 -23.45
CA SER A 364 6.45 2.74 -22.63
C SER A 364 6.09 2.87 -21.16
N GLY A 365 4.80 2.95 -20.84
CA GLY A 365 4.29 3.21 -19.50
C GLY A 365 4.64 4.58 -18.95
N LYS A 366 5.14 5.50 -19.78
CA LYS A 366 5.29 6.91 -19.42
C LYS A 366 3.94 7.53 -19.06
N THR A 367 3.96 8.36 -18.05
CA THR A 367 2.85 9.15 -17.53
C THR A 367 2.88 10.55 -18.13
N LYS A 368 2.05 11.47 -17.60
CA LYS A 368 2.05 12.89 -17.99
C LYS A 368 2.96 13.77 -17.11
N SER A 369 3.70 13.17 -16.19
CA SER A 369 4.54 13.88 -15.21
C SER A 369 5.93 13.27 -15.17
N ASP A 370 6.94 14.10 -15.41
CA ASP A 370 8.35 13.67 -15.33
C ASP A 370 8.71 13.17 -13.93
N ASP A 371 8.13 13.78 -12.88
CA ASP A 371 8.34 13.34 -11.49
C ASP A 371 7.79 11.92 -11.28
N LEU A 372 6.58 11.62 -11.76
CA LEU A 372 6.02 10.27 -11.69
C LEU A 372 6.79 9.28 -12.57
N ASP A 373 7.25 9.71 -13.75
CA ASP A 373 8.07 8.88 -14.62
C ASP A 373 9.39 8.51 -13.94
N SER A 374 10.04 9.46 -13.26
CA SER A 374 11.26 9.21 -12.48
C SER A 374 11.03 8.26 -11.31
N TRP A 375 9.80 8.25 -10.77
CA TRP A 375 9.40 7.36 -9.68
C TRP A 375 9.11 5.93 -10.16
N PHE A 376 8.41 5.78 -11.29
CA PHE A 376 7.99 4.48 -11.79
C PHE A 376 9.06 3.76 -12.60
N THR A 377 9.74 4.48 -13.49
CA THR A 377 10.49 3.86 -14.58
C THR A 377 11.86 3.36 -14.15
N ASP A 378 12.28 2.27 -14.80
CA ASP A 378 13.62 1.71 -14.70
C ASP A 378 14.00 1.26 -16.12
N ASP A 379 14.94 1.99 -16.72
CA ASP A 379 15.38 1.80 -18.10
C ASP A 379 16.16 0.50 -18.30
N ARG A 380 16.68 -0.10 -17.22
CA ARG A 380 17.38 -1.40 -17.30
C ARG A 380 16.41 -2.58 -17.34
N LEU A 381 15.15 -2.38 -16.98
CA LEU A 381 14.13 -3.42 -16.99
C LEU A 381 13.38 -3.46 -18.32
N ASN A 382 13.56 -4.53 -19.08
CA ASN A 382 12.98 -4.75 -20.41
C ASN A 382 11.61 -5.42 -20.41
N VAL A 383 11.04 -5.70 -19.23
CA VAL A 383 9.73 -6.36 -19.07
C VAL A 383 8.83 -5.61 -18.10
N TRP A 384 7.52 -5.69 -18.31
CA TRP A 384 6.49 -5.43 -17.32
C TRP A 384 6.32 -6.66 -16.43
N LEU A 385 6.57 -6.50 -15.14
CA LEU A 385 6.43 -7.56 -14.15
C LEU A 385 4.99 -7.63 -13.64
N ASN A 386 4.46 -8.85 -13.44
CA ASN A 386 3.12 -9.11 -12.89
C ASN A 386 1.96 -8.51 -13.71
N HIS A 387 2.11 -8.37 -15.04
CA HIS A 387 1.08 -7.80 -15.90
C HIS A 387 0.31 -8.91 -16.65
N GLU A 388 -0.51 -9.64 -15.89
CA GLU A 388 -1.29 -10.78 -16.39
C GLU A 388 -2.77 -10.60 -16.08
N ALA A 389 -3.61 -10.73 -17.11
CA ALA A 389 -5.05 -10.66 -16.96
C ALA A 389 -5.60 -11.97 -16.36
N ARG A 390 -6.64 -11.86 -15.55
CA ARG A 390 -7.30 -13.03 -14.96
C ARG A 390 -8.37 -13.61 -15.88
N SER A 391 -8.77 -14.84 -15.58
CA SER A 391 -9.88 -15.49 -16.26
C SER A 391 -11.23 -15.03 -15.72
N HIS A 392 -12.23 -14.96 -16.60
CA HIS A 392 -13.60 -14.60 -16.29
C HIS A 392 -14.59 -15.58 -16.93
N MET A 393 -15.75 -15.74 -16.30
CA MET A 393 -16.88 -16.41 -16.97
C MET A 393 -17.53 -15.48 -17.98
N SER A 394 -18.15 -16.05 -19.01
CA SER A 394 -18.85 -15.30 -20.06
C SER A 394 -19.84 -14.26 -19.50
N ALA A 395 -20.63 -14.62 -18.49
CA ALA A 395 -21.57 -13.67 -17.87
C ALA A 395 -20.88 -12.45 -17.23
N ASP A 396 -19.68 -12.61 -16.70
CA ASP A 396 -18.90 -11.48 -16.18
C ASP A 396 -18.35 -10.62 -17.31
N LEU A 397 -17.97 -11.21 -18.45
CA LEU A 397 -17.58 -10.44 -19.64
C LEU A 397 -18.75 -9.57 -20.14
N LYS A 398 -19.98 -10.10 -20.16
CA LYS A 398 -21.19 -9.30 -20.47
C LYS A 398 -21.30 -8.09 -19.55
N ARG A 399 -21.11 -8.30 -18.24
CA ARG A 399 -21.17 -7.21 -17.24
C ARG A 399 -20.03 -6.22 -17.39
N TYR A 400 -18.82 -6.67 -17.71
CA TYR A 400 -17.63 -5.82 -17.81
C TYR A 400 -17.68 -4.94 -19.06
N VAL A 401 -18.04 -5.51 -20.21
CA VAL A 401 -18.21 -4.73 -21.44
C VAL A 401 -19.38 -3.74 -21.28
N TYR A 402 -20.50 -4.17 -20.70
CA TYR A 402 -21.59 -3.25 -20.36
C TYR A 402 -21.12 -2.10 -19.45
N ALA A 403 -20.48 -2.44 -18.33
CA ALA A 403 -20.11 -1.45 -17.33
C ALA A 403 -19.08 -0.44 -17.85
N SER A 404 -18.10 -0.90 -18.63
CA SER A 404 -17.09 -0.03 -19.25
C SER A 404 -17.69 0.89 -20.32
N VAL A 405 -18.59 0.38 -21.17
CA VAL A 405 -19.30 1.21 -22.16
C VAL A 405 -20.21 2.23 -21.46
N PHE A 406 -20.97 1.81 -20.44
CA PHE A 406 -21.79 2.71 -19.62
C PHE A 406 -20.94 3.81 -18.98
N ALA A 407 -19.79 3.45 -18.42
CA ALA A 407 -18.87 4.38 -17.78
C ALA A 407 -18.32 5.44 -18.75
N GLN A 408 -18.14 5.09 -20.02
CA GLN A 408 -17.75 6.06 -21.04
C GLN A 408 -18.91 6.94 -21.49
N ALA A 409 -20.12 6.39 -21.61
CA ALA A 409 -21.32 7.12 -21.99
C ALA A 409 -21.75 8.15 -20.93
N HIS A 410 -21.60 7.82 -19.64
CA HIS A 410 -22.15 8.60 -18.52
C HIS A 410 -21.09 9.22 -17.61
N HIS A 411 -19.80 8.95 -17.85
CA HIS A 411 -18.68 9.38 -17.01
C HIS A 411 -18.76 8.91 -15.54
N VAL A 412 -19.56 7.88 -15.26
CA VAL A 412 -19.73 7.24 -13.95
C VAL A 412 -19.86 5.73 -14.09
N SER A 413 -19.33 4.97 -13.13
CA SER A 413 -19.52 3.52 -13.11
C SER A 413 -20.97 3.19 -12.75
N PRO A 414 -21.62 2.22 -13.43
CA PRO A 414 -22.95 1.78 -13.04
C PRO A 414 -22.94 1.08 -11.69
N LYS A 415 -24.09 1.05 -11.02
CA LYS A 415 -24.33 0.61 -9.65
C LYS A 415 -25.71 -0.03 -9.51
N GLY A 416 -25.70 -1.19 -8.87
CA GLY A 416 -26.89 -1.88 -8.39
C GLY A 416 -27.85 -2.32 -9.49
N HIS A 417 -28.97 -2.88 -9.07
CA HIS A 417 -29.97 -3.44 -9.97
C HIS A 417 -30.65 -2.41 -10.87
N GLN A 418 -30.66 -1.13 -10.47
CA GLN A 418 -31.29 -0.06 -11.25
C GLN A 418 -30.52 0.25 -12.52
N GLU A 419 -29.18 0.21 -12.48
CA GLU A 419 -28.33 0.51 -13.64
C GLU A 419 -27.88 -0.75 -14.37
N PHE A 420 -27.86 -1.92 -13.72
CA PHE A 420 -27.66 -3.23 -14.38
C PHE A 420 -29.00 -3.93 -14.64
N ASN A 421 -29.85 -3.27 -15.42
CA ASN A 421 -31.27 -3.60 -15.57
C ASN A 421 -31.63 -4.21 -16.94
N LEU A 422 -30.62 -4.56 -17.75
CA LEU A 422 -30.79 -5.32 -19.00
C LEU A 422 -30.70 -6.84 -18.73
N PRO A 423 -31.34 -7.68 -19.56
CA PRO A 423 -31.32 -9.12 -19.42
C PRO A 423 -29.90 -9.72 -19.28
N GLY A 424 -29.71 -10.59 -18.29
CA GLY A 424 -28.45 -11.30 -18.04
C GLY A 424 -27.36 -10.48 -17.31
N LEU A 425 -27.61 -9.21 -16.99
CA LEU A 425 -26.66 -8.40 -16.21
C LEU A 425 -26.74 -8.65 -14.70
N ALA A 426 -27.90 -9.03 -14.17
CA ALA A 426 -28.05 -9.37 -12.77
C ALA A 426 -27.13 -10.56 -12.39
N PRO A 427 -26.32 -10.45 -11.32
CA PRO A 427 -25.58 -11.59 -10.78
C PRO A 427 -26.50 -12.53 -10.01
N ASP A 428 -26.15 -13.81 -9.96
CA ASP A 428 -26.82 -14.78 -9.10
C ASP A 428 -26.42 -14.55 -7.64
N HIS A 429 -27.10 -13.61 -6.98
CA HIS A 429 -26.81 -13.20 -5.61
C HIS A 429 -28.07 -12.81 -4.86
N LYS A 430 -28.36 -13.51 -3.75
CA LYS A 430 -29.60 -13.39 -2.97
C LYS A 430 -29.96 -11.96 -2.52
N ASN A 431 -28.98 -11.09 -2.36
CA ASN A 431 -29.18 -9.71 -1.87
C ASN A 431 -29.03 -8.63 -2.96
N TRP A 432 -29.00 -9.00 -4.24
CA TRP A 432 -28.76 -8.04 -5.34
C TRP A 432 -29.77 -6.89 -5.38
N GLU A 433 -31.03 -7.19 -5.14
CA GLU A 433 -32.12 -6.20 -5.14
C GLU A 433 -32.20 -5.39 -3.84
N SER A 434 -31.50 -5.81 -2.78
CA SER A 434 -31.57 -5.14 -1.47
C SER A 434 -30.77 -3.84 -1.38
N GLY A 435 -30.07 -3.45 -2.45
CA GLY A 435 -29.13 -2.32 -2.46
C GLY A 435 -27.81 -2.57 -1.72
N LYS A 436 -27.65 -3.72 -1.05
CA LYS A 436 -26.37 -4.12 -0.43
C LYS A 436 -25.43 -4.58 -1.53
N PHE A 437 -24.18 -4.10 -1.51
CA PHE A 437 -23.17 -4.34 -2.56
C PHE A 437 -23.58 -3.81 -3.94
N SER A 438 -24.27 -2.66 -3.98
CA SER A 438 -24.64 -1.99 -5.23
C SER A 438 -23.42 -1.64 -6.10
N ASP A 439 -22.25 -1.50 -5.50
CA ASP A 439 -20.98 -1.19 -6.17
C ASP A 439 -20.14 -2.43 -6.50
N ARG A 440 -20.72 -3.64 -6.49
CA ARG A 440 -20.00 -4.90 -6.76
C ARG A 440 -19.19 -4.87 -8.07
N PHE A 441 -19.78 -4.33 -9.13
CA PHE A 441 -19.14 -4.18 -10.44
C PHE A 441 -18.76 -2.71 -10.63
N ARG A 442 -17.47 -2.38 -10.53
CA ARG A 442 -17.01 -1.00 -10.54
C ARG A 442 -15.88 -0.78 -11.53
N VAL A 443 -16.11 0.12 -12.47
CA VAL A 443 -15.11 0.60 -13.43
C VAL A 443 -14.20 1.62 -12.78
N GLN A 444 -12.90 1.48 -12.96
CA GLN A 444 -11.91 2.48 -12.57
C GLN A 444 -11.78 3.51 -13.70
N LEU A 445 -12.48 4.64 -13.57
CA LEU A 445 -12.65 5.63 -14.64
C LEU A 445 -11.32 6.23 -15.10
N HIS A 446 -11.12 6.37 -16.41
CA HIS A 446 -9.89 6.88 -17.01
C HIS A 446 -9.47 8.26 -16.47
N ASN A 447 -10.42 9.20 -16.36
CA ASN A 447 -10.16 10.60 -16.00
C ASN A 447 -10.29 10.88 -14.49
N GLN A 448 -10.28 9.86 -13.63
CA GLN A 448 -10.36 10.01 -12.18
C GLN A 448 -9.29 9.18 -11.49
N TYR A 449 -9.03 9.43 -10.22
CA TYR A 449 -8.25 8.51 -9.38
C TYR A 449 -8.99 7.17 -9.21
N SER A 450 -8.25 6.09 -8.93
CA SER A 450 -8.88 4.80 -8.69
C SER A 450 -9.60 4.76 -7.34
N SER A 451 -10.58 3.89 -7.19
CA SER A 451 -11.04 3.48 -5.86
C SER A 451 -9.89 2.87 -5.03
N THR A 452 -10.05 2.82 -3.70
CA THR A 452 -9.04 2.21 -2.81
C THR A 452 -8.73 0.78 -3.28
N ILE A 453 -7.48 0.50 -3.62
CA ILE A 453 -6.99 -0.85 -3.93
C ILE A 453 -7.01 -1.65 -2.62
N THR A 454 -7.91 -2.63 -2.54
CA THR A 454 -8.06 -3.51 -1.37
C THR A 454 -7.52 -4.89 -1.68
N SER A 455 -7.15 -5.64 -0.64
CA SER A 455 -6.74 -7.04 -0.81
C SER A 455 -7.86 -7.96 -1.30
N HIS A 456 -9.12 -7.50 -1.32
CA HIS A 456 -10.26 -8.23 -1.87
C HIS A 456 -10.20 -8.41 -3.39
N ILE A 457 -9.43 -7.58 -4.12
CA ILE A 457 -9.21 -7.75 -5.57
C ILE A 457 -8.70 -9.16 -5.91
N SER A 458 -8.02 -9.82 -4.97
CA SER A 458 -7.56 -11.21 -5.06
C SER A 458 -8.68 -12.23 -5.32
N LYS A 459 -9.93 -11.94 -4.94
CA LYS A 459 -11.06 -12.87 -5.06
C LYS A 459 -11.70 -12.83 -6.44
N ASP A 460 -12.29 -11.72 -6.84
CA ASP A 460 -13.11 -11.65 -8.07
C ASP A 460 -12.71 -10.52 -9.03
N GLY A 461 -12.13 -9.44 -8.52
CA GLY A 461 -11.73 -8.27 -9.31
C GLY A 461 -12.90 -7.44 -9.84
N HIS A 462 -14.15 -7.75 -9.46
CA HIS A 462 -15.35 -7.08 -9.96
C HIS A 462 -15.37 -5.60 -9.61
N TYR A 463 -14.77 -5.24 -8.47
CA TYR A 463 -14.66 -3.86 -8.01
C TYR A 463 -13.62 -3.03 -8.78
N PHE A 464 -12.81 -3.66 -9.64
CA PHE A 464 -11.66 -3.06 -10.31
C PHE A 464 -11.67 -3.41 -11.80
N ILE A 465 -12.78 -3.10 -12.49
CA ILE A 465 -12.91 -3.29 -13.94
C ILE A 465 -12.08 -2.22 -14.67
N HIS A 466 -11.33 -2.64 -15.69
CA HIS A 466 -10.56 -1.74 -16.54
C HIS A 466 -11.51 -0.84 -17.38
N TYR A 467 -11.17 0.44 -17.58
CA TYR A 467 -12.07 1.41 -18.23
C TYR A 467 -12.27 1.19 -19.73
N ASP A 468 -11.35 0.48 -20.38
CA ASP A 468 -11.38 0.22 -21.83
C ASP A 468 -12.23 -1.03 -22.15
N PRO A 469 -13.37 -0.88 -22.86
CA PRO A 469 -14.22 -2.00 -23.26
C PRO A 469 -13.52 -3.04 -24.12
N ASN A 470 -12.50 -2.64 -24.91
CA ASN A 470 -11.74 -3.59 -25.74
C ASN A 470 -10.97 -4.61 -24.92
N GLN A 471 -10.64 -4.28 -23.67
CA GLN A 471 -9.85 -5.13 -22.78
C GLN A 471 -10.72 -6.08 -21.95
N CYS A 472 -11.98 -5.69 -21.68
CA CYS A 472 -13.01 -6.49 -21.02
C CYS A 472 -12.45 -7.43 -19.91
N ARG A 473 -11.85 -6.81 -18.89
CA ARG A 473 -11.13 -7.48 -17.80
C ARG A 473 -11.11 -6.65 -16.52
N SER A 474 -10.74 -7.25 -15.41
CA SER A 474 -10.30 -6.50 -14.22
C SER A 474 -8.85 -6.00 -14.38
N LEU A 475 -8.45 -5.08 -13.51
CA LEU A 475 -7.06 -4.67 -13.37
C LEU A 475 -6.17 -5.89 -13.05
N THR A 476 -4.95 -5.83 -13.57
CA THR A 476 -3.82 -6.73 -13.30
C THR A 476 -3.11 -6.36 -12.01
N VAL A 477 -2.22 -7.23 -11.52
CA VAL A 477 -1.35 -6.92 -10.36
C VAL A 477 -0.48 -5.70 -10.64
N ARG A 478 0.14 -5.59 -11.84
CA ARG A 478 0.95 -4.42 -12.23
C ARG A 478 0.17 -3.12 -12.20
N GLU A 479 -1.06 -3.10 -12.73
CA GLU A 479 -1.90 -1.90 -12.71
C GLU A 479 -2.28 -1.50 -11.29
N ALA A 480 -2.71 -2.46 -10.47
CA ALA A 480 -3.00 -2.22 -9.06
C ALA A 480 -1.74 -1.72 -8.30
N ALA A 481 -0.56 -2.26 -8.62
CA ALA A 481 0.71 -1.86 -8.02
C ALA A 481 1.10 -0.43 -8.42
N ARG A 482 0.94 -0.05 -9.69
CA ARG A 482 1.15 1.32 -10.15
C ARG A 482 0.17 2.31 -9.53
N LEU A 483 -1.11 1.94 -9.39
CA LEU A 483 -2.10 2.77 -8.67
C LEU A 483 -1.80 2.88 -7.15
N GLN A 484 -1.08 1.91 -6.60
CA GLN A 484 -0.46 1.98 -5.27
C GLN A 484 0.90 2.67 -5.31
N THR A 485 1.38 3.20 -6.43
CA THR A 485 2.69 3.88 -6.60
C THR A 485 3.92 3.01 -6.36
N PHE A 486 3.84 1.69 -6.59
CA PHE A 486 5.04 0.85 -6.61
C PHE A 486 5.83 1.07 -7.91
N PRO A 487 7.18 1.15 -7.84
CA PRO A 487 8.04 1.18 -9.03
C PRO A 487 7.84 -0.02 -9.95
N ASP A 488 8.17 0.13 -11.24
CA ASP A 488 7.96 -0.91 -12.25
C ASP A 488 8.86 -2.13 -12.07
N ASN A 489 10.06 -1.90 -11.53
CA ASN A 489 10.98 -2.95 -11.17
C ASN A 489 10.61 -3.68 -9.87
N TYR A 490 9.55 -3.29 -9.17
CA TYR A 490 9.11 -4.00 -7.97
C TYR A 490 8.44 -5.34 -8.36
N PHE A 491 9.10 -6.46 -8.07
CA PHE A 491 8.62 -7.80 -8.43
C PHE A 491 7.88 -8.49 -7.27
N PHE A 492 6.56 -8.66 -7.40
CA PHE A 492 5.74 -9.37 -6.41
C PHE A 492 5.82 -10.90 -6.61
N LEU A 493 6.25 -11.61 -5.57
CA LEU A 493 6.39 -13.06 -5.55
C LEU A 493 5.14 -13.76 -5.00
N GLY A 494 5.04 -15.06 -5.25
CA GLY A 494 3.88 -15.89 -4.93
C GLY A 494 2.90 -16.01 -6.10
N ASN A 495 1.78 -16.70 -5.87
CA ASN A 495 0.71 -16.80 -6.86
C ASN A 495 -0.08 -15.48 -6.98
N ARG A 496 -0.88 -15.34 -8.04
CA ARG A 496 -1.65 -14.12 -8.33
C ARG A 496 -2.50 -13.64 -7.15
N THR A 497 -3.14 -14.54 -6.42
CA THR A 497 -3.94 -14.20 -5.23
C THR A 497 -3.08 -13.55 -4.15
N GLN A 498 -1.92 -14.13 -3.85
CA GLN A 498 -0.95 -13.59 -2.88
C GLN A 498 -0.37 -12.24 -3.34
N GLN A 499 -0.09 -12.09 -4.63
CA GLN A 499 0.40 -10.82 -5.19
C GLN A 499 -0.64 -9.70 -5.00
N TYR A 500 -1.93 -9.98 -5.26
CA TYR A 500 -3.01 -9.01 -4.99
C TYR A 500 -3.18 -8.69 -3.51
N HIS A 501 -3.04 -9.68 -2.62
CA HIS A 501 -3.08 -9.44 -1.17
C HIS A 501 -1.96 -8.48 -0.73
N GLN A 502 -0.74 -8.72 -1.22
CA GLN A 502 0.41 -7.84 -0.98
C GLN A 502 0.10 -6.40 -1.41
N VAL A 503 -0.24 -6.18 -2.69
CA VAL A 503 -0.51 -4.85 -3.23
C VAL A 503 -1.66 -4.14 -2.49
N GLY A 504 -2.75 -4.83 -2.17
CA GLY A 504 -3.90 -4.22 -1.50
C GLY A 504 -3.66 -3.84 -0.03
N ASN A 505 -2.80 -4.59 0.67
CA ASN A 505 -2.46 -4.33 2.07
C ASN A 505 -1.39 -3.24 2.24
N ALA A 506 -0.63 -2.91 1.19
CA ALA A 506 0.44 -1.94 1.25
C ALA A 506 -0.05 -0.49 1.46
N VAL A 507 0.84 0.33 2.02
CA VAL A 507 0.79 1.80 1.91
C VAL A 507 1.43 2.22 0.59
N PRO A 508 0.91 3.25 -0.11
CA PRO A 508 1.53 3.72 -1.34
C PRO A 508 2.98 4.20 -1.10
N PRO A 509 4.00 3.62 -1.78
CA PRO A 509 5.40 3.99 -1.57
C PRO A 509 5.71 5.48 -1.82
N LEU A 510 5.05 6.13 -2.79
CA LEU A 510 5.26 7.56 -3.04
C LEU A 510 4.75 8.42 -1.87
N LEU A 511 3.61 8.06 -1.27
CA LEU A 511 3.11 8.74 -0.07
C LEU A 511 4.07 8.53 1.10
N ALA A 512 4.56 7.30 1.28
CA ALA A 512 5.56 6.99 2.29
C ALA A 512 6.87 7.77 2.10
N SER A 513 7.31 8.00 0.84
CA SER A 513 8.47 8.84 0.53
C SER A 513 8.27 10.30 0.92
N LYS A 514 7.06 10.85 0.69
CA LYS A 514 6.71 12.20 1.15
C LYS A 514 6.75 12.32 2.68
N ILE A 515 6.25 11.31 3.39
CA ILE A 515 6.35 11.22 4.86
C ILE A 515 7.82 11.11 5.29
N ALA A 516 8.61 10.28 4.62
CA ALA A 516 10.04 10.13 4.91
C ALA A 516 10.82 11.45 4.76
N LYS A 517 10.53 12.25 3.72
CA LYS A 517 11.10 13.59 3.53
C LYS A 517 10.78 14.50 4.71
N LEU A 518 9.55 14.46 5.22
CA LEU A 518 9.16 15.22 6.40
C LEU A 518 9.91 14.75 7.66
N VAL A 519 9.98 13.44 7.89
CA VAL A 519 10.70 12.84 9.02
C VAL A 519 12.18 13.21 9.00
N GLU A 520 12.82 13.18 7.83
CA GLU A 520 14.21 13.62 7.67
C GLU A 520 14.39 15.10 8.05
N ARG A 521 13.49 15.98 7.59
CA ARG A 521 13.52 17.41 7.95
C ARG A 521 13.40 17.62 9.45
N ILE A 522 12.47 16.94 10.12
CA ILE A 522 12.25 17.04 11.58
C ILE A 522 13.52 16.67 12.34
N ILE A 523 14.12 15.50 12.03
CA ILE A 523 15.30 15.01 12.75
C ILE A 523 16.53 15.87 12.46
N LYS A 524 16.77 16.25 11.19
CA LYS A 524 17.94 17.04 10.80
C LYS A 524 17.83 18.51 11.22
N GLY A 525 16.62 19.08 11.25
CA GLY A 525 16.38 20.47 11.66
C GLY A 525 16.87 20.77 13.08
N ARG A 526 16.82 19.79 13.99
CA ARG A 526 17.38 19.90 15.35
C ARG A 526 18.87 19.61 15.45
N THR A 527 19.47 18.93 14.47
CA THR A 527 20.91 18.65 14.48
C THR A 527 21.73 19.92 14.15
N LEU A 528 21.08 20.95 13.59
CA LEU A 528 21.70 22.23 13.20
C LEU A 528 21.48 23.37 14.22
N SER A 529 20.68 23.18 15.27
CA SER A 529 20.52 24.19 16.32
C SER A 529 21.69 24.14 17.33
N PRO A 530 22.40 25.26 17.61
CA PRO A 530 23.69 25.23 18.33
C PRO A 530 23.63 24.92 19.83
N GLU A 531 22.47 24.64 20.42
CA GLU A 531 22.32 24.67 21.89
C GLU A 531 22.92 23.48 22.64
N HIS A 532 23.42 22.45 21.96
CA HIS A 532 24.04 21.28 22.61
C HIS A 532 25.51 21.02 22.20
N ALA A 533 26.16 21.96 21.51
CA ALA A 533 27.56 21.83 21.07
C ALA A 533 28.59 22.41 22.06
N GLY A 534 28.22 22.73 23.30
CA GLY A 534 29.15 23.36 24.24
C GLY A 534 29.03 22.82 25.65
N VAL A 535 29.75 21.73 25.97
CA VAL A 535 30.59 21.54 27.19
C VAL A 535 31.48 20.31 26.96
N ALA A 536 32.54 20.43 26.15
CA ALA A 536 33.70 19.52 26.20
C ALA A 536 34.78 20.04 25.25
N ASP A 537 35.47 21.12 25.61
CA ASP A 537 36.85 21.40 25.19
C ASP A 537 37.32 22.71 25.83
N SER A 538 37.68 22.66 27.11
CA SER A 538 38.51 23.69 27.74
C SER A 538 39.14 23.19 29.04
N MET A 539 40.03 22.20 28.97
CA MET A 539 41.03 21.95 30.01
C MET A 539 42.20 21.12 29.45
N ILE A 540 43.00 21.69 28.56
CA ILE A 540 44.45 21.40 28.44
C ILE A 540 45.12 22.65 27.86
N ILE A 541 45.61 23.55 28.72
CA ILE A 541 46.89 24.27 28.56
C ILE A 541 47.49 24.41 29.96
#